data_AF-A0A8B3NZK8-F1
#
_entry.id   AF-A0A8B3NZK8-F1
#
_cell.length_a   1.000
_cell.length_b   1.000
_cell.length_c   1.000
_cell.angle_alpha   90.00
_cell.angle_beta   90.00
_cell.angle_gamma   90.00
#
_symmetry.space_group_name_H-M   'P 1'
#
loop_
_entity.id
_entity.type
_entity.pdbx_description
1 polymer ?
#
loop_
_entity_poly.entity_id
_entity_poly.type
_entity_poly.pdbx_seq_one_letter_code
_entity_poly.pdbx_strand_id
1 'polypeptide(L)'
;MRLVLIFAGLLALYLVLDRSAWSLQSFRGEWGLIVGALTIVAAFIVEYIVARKVPREAALALGLGAPRSGATWFTVIVSVVLIALIPIYCAIAGLPLSLRDGWWWLAFGIFAQGGIAEETVFRGFLFRHLREGRTFWRAAAIAAVPFVLVHLAMFWAIEPILAAVSLGWRCR
;
A
#
# COMPACT_ATOMS: atom_id res chain seq x y z
N MET A 1 15.35 -22.45 5.53
CA MET A 1 16.17 -21.23 5.72
C MET A 1 15.66 -20.02 4.93
N ARG A 2 15.49 -20.09 3.60
CA ARG A 2 14.98 -18.94 2.79
C ARG A 2 13.61 -18.40 3.22
N LEU A 3 12.64 -19.25 3.53
CA LEU A 3 11.30 -18.82 4.01
C LEU A 3 11.35 -18.01 5.30
N VAL A 4 12.18 -18.43 6.26
CA VAL A 4 12.34 -17.72 7.55
C VAL A 4 12.89 -16.32 7.31
N LEU A 5 13.88 -16.16 6.44
CA LEU A 5 14.43 -14.85 6.07
C LEU A 5 13.40 -13.97 5.35
N ILE A 6 12.56 -14.54 4.49
CA ILE A 6 11.48 -13.81 3.82
C ILE A 6 10.48 -13.29 4.85
N PHE A 7 10.00 -14.13 5.77
CA PHE A 7 9.05 -13.69 6.78
C PHE A 7 9.66 -12.74 7.82
N ALA A 8 10.94 -12.90 8.17
CA ALA A 8 11.67 -11.95 9.00
C ALA A 8 11.82 -10.59 8.31
N GLY A 9 12.16 -10.59 7.01
CA GLY A 9 12.21 -9.38 6.19
C GLY A 9 10.84 -8.71 6.09
N LEU A 10 9.77 -9.48 5.85
CA LEU A 10 8.39 -8.97 5.85
C LEU A 10 8.06 -8.31 7.18
N LEU A 11 8.35 -8.97 8.30
CA LEU A 11 8.08 -8.43 9.62
C LEU A 11 8.84 -7.12 9.86
N ALA A 12 10.13 -7.07 9.49
CA ALA A 12 10.94 -5.85 9.61
C ALA A 12 10.35 -4.69 8.78
N LEU A 13 9.98 -4.96 7.52
CA LEU A 13 9.40 -3.94 6.64
C LEU A 13 8.02 -3.48 7.11
N TYR A 14 7.17 -4.41 7.52
CA TYR A 14 5.87 -4.10 8.10
C TYR A 14 6.01 -3.26 9.37
N LEU A 15 6.94 -3.60 10.27
CA LEU A 15 7.20 -2.80 11.47
C LEU A 15 7.68 -1.39 11.14
N VAL A 16 8.53 -1.21 10.12
CA VAL A 16 8.91 0.13 9.66
C VAL A 16 7.69 0.90 9.16
N LEU A 17 6.88 0.29 8.31
CA LEU A 17 5.66 0.92 7.77
C LEU A 17 4.68 1.30 8.89
N ASP A 18 4.33 0.35 9.75
CA ASP A 18 3.36 0.51 10.84
C ASP A 18 3.86 1.48 11.93
N ARG A 19 5.08 1.30 12.43
CA ARG A 19 5.60 2.12 13.54
C ARG A 19 5.95 3.53 13.12
N SER A 20 6.41 3.75 11.89
CA SER A 20 6.61 5.10 11.39
C SER A 20 5.28 5.83 11.19
N ALA A 21 4.27 5.14 10.63
CA ALA A 21 2.92 5.71 10.51
C ALA A 21 2.32 6.04 11.87
N TRP A 22 2.41 5.14 12.84
CA TRP A 22 1.94 5.37 14.21
C TRP A 22 2.66 6.52 14.90
N SER A 23 4.00 6.55 14.84
CA SER A 23 4.81 7.57 15.53
C SER A 23 4.60 8.97 14.94
N LEU A 24 4.38 9.07 13.63
CA LEU A 24 4.07 10.32 12.94
C LEU A 24 2.57 10.65 12.96
N GLN A 25 1.73 9.79 13.54
CA GLN A 25 0.26 9.92 13.53
C GLN A 25 -0.30 10.04 12.09
N SER A 26 0.32 9.35 11.14
CA SER A 26 -0.04 9.33 9.71
C SER A 26 -1.12 8.28 9.43
N PHE A 27 -2.31 8.47 9.98
CA PHE A 27 -3.44 7.54 9.85
C PHE A 27 -4.18 7.68 8.52
N ARG A 28 -4.07 8.83 7.87
CA ARG A 28 -4.70 9.15 6.57
C ARG A 28 -3.68 9.65 5.57
N GLY A 29 -2.40 9.37 5.78
CA GLY A 29 -1.31 9.80 4.91
C GLY A 29 -0.81 11.22 5.19
N GLU A 30 -1.09 11.81 6.34
CA GLU A 30 -0.61 13.15 6.74
C GLU A 30 0.91 13.30 6.55
N TRP A 31 1.65 12.24 6.85
CA TRP A 31 3.09 12.13 6.66
C TRP A 31 3.48 10.99 5.71
N GLY A 32 2.57 10.65 4.79
CA GLY A 32 2.70 9.46 3.97
C GLY A 32 3.92 9.47 3.04
N LEU A 33 4.42 10.65 2.66
CA LEU A 33 5.69 10.77 1.94
C LEU A 33 6.89 10.32 2.79
N ILE A 34 6.94 10.70 4.07
CA ILE A 34 8.02 10.31 4.99
C ILE A 34 7.92 8.83 5.30
N VAL A 35 6.73 8.34 5.65
CA VAL A 35 6.47 6.92 5.90
C VAL A 35 6.85 6.08 4.68
N GLY A 36 6.45 6.53 3.48
CA GLY A 36 6.78 5.87 2.24
C GLY A 36 8.28 5.84 1.97
N ALA A 37 8.98 6.97 2.13
CA ALA A 37 10.43 7.04 1.96
C ALA A 37 11.17 6.11 2.94
N LEU A 38 10.81 6.13 4.22
CA LEU A 38 11.40 5.24 5.24
C LEU A 38 11.20 3.76 4.88
N THR A 39 10.00 3.41 4.44
CA THR A 39 9.66 2.03 4.05
C THR A 39 10.43 1.59 2.81
N ILE A 40 10.57 2.45 1.80
CA ILE A 40 11.36 2.17 0.59
C ILE A 40 12.84 1.98 0.94
N VAL A 41 13.41 2.86 1.77
CA VAL A 41 14.80 2.74 2.23
C VAL A 41 14.99 1.42 2.99
N ALA A 42 14.07 1.08 3.90
CA ALA A 42 14.11 -0.21 4.60
C ALA A 42 14.00 -1.38 3.62
N ALA A 43 13.16 -1.30 2.59
CA ALA A 43 13.00 -2.34 1.57
C ALA A 43 14.31 -2.58 0.81
N PHE A 44 15.04 -1.51 0.44
CA PHE A 44 16.37 -1.63 -0.16
C PHE A 44 17.38 -2.32 0.77
N ILE A 45 17.39 -1.94 2.06
CA ILE A 45 18.28 -2.54 3.05
C ILE A 45 17.97 -4.03 3.22
N VAL A 46 16.69 -4.39 3.34
CA VAL A 46 16.25 -5.78 3.52
C VAL A 46 16.53 -6.61 2.27
N GLU A 47 16.28 -6.11 1.05
CA GLU A 47 16.65 -6.80 -0.20
C GLU A 47 18.16 -7.00 -0.30
N TYR A 48 18.95 -6.01 0.09
CA TYR A 48 20.41 -6.14 0.13
C TYR A 48 20.85 -7.25 1.10
N ILE A 49 20.27 -7.32 2.30
CA ILE A 49 20.61 -8.34 3.30
C ILE A 49 20.13 -9.74 2.88
N VAL A 50 18.89 -9.86 2.42
CA VAL A 50 18.24 -11.15 2.13
C VAL A 50 18.70 -11.74 0.80
N ALA A 51 18.82 -10.91 -0.23
CA ALA A 51 19.07 -11.35 -1.60
C ALA A 51 20.44 -10.92 -2.16
N ARG A 52 21.21 -10.09 -1.44
CA ARG A 52 22.53 -9.56 -1.87
C ARG A 52 22.51 -8.90 -3.25
N LYS A 53 21.38 -8.28 -3.63
CA LYS A 53 21.21 -7.59 -4.90
C LYS A 53 21.80 -6.18 -4.84
N VAL A 54 22.34 -5.72 -5.96
CA VAL A 54 22.77 -4.31 -6.11
C VAL A 54 21.55 -3.37 -6.18
N PRO A 55 21.68 -2.07 -5.82
CA PRO A 55 20.54 -1.16 -5.67
C PRO A 55 19.61 -1.08 -6.89
N ARG A 56 20.16 -1.10 -8.11
CA ARG A 56 19.37 -1.08 -9.35
C ARG A 56 18.55 -2.36 -9.54
N GLU A 57 19.14 -3.52 -9.23
CA GLU A 57 18.44 -4.80 -9.28
C GLU A 57 17.41 -4.92 -8.16
N ALA A 58 17.69 -4.36 -6.99
CA ALA A 58 16.74 -4.26 -5.88
C ALA A 58 15.54 -3.38 -6.25
N ALA A 59 15.76 -2.23 -6.91
CA ALA A 59 14.68 -1.34 -7.34
C ALA A 59 13.74 -2.04 -8.35
N LEU A 60 14.33 -2.69 -9.35
CA LEU A 60 13.56 -3.51 -10.30
C LEU A 60 12.93 -4.73 -9.61
N ALA A 61 13.59 -5.26 -8.57
CA ALA A 61 13.07 -6.38 -7.81
C ALA A 61 11.78 -5.99 -7.09
N LEU A 62 11.82 -4.87 -6.38
CA LEU A 62 10.72 -4.30 -5.60
C LEU A 62 9.57 -3.76 -6.46
N GLY A 63 9.70 -3.77 -7.79
CA GLY A 63 8.65 -3.32 -8.70
C GLY A 63 8.68 -1.81 -8.98
N LEU A 64 9.76 -1.11 -8.62
CA LEU A 64 9.97 0.32 -8.87
C LEU A 64 10.51 0.59 -10.30
N GLY A 65 10.29 -0.34 -11.22
CA GLY A 65 10.66 -0.20 -12.63
C GLY A 65 9.63 0.61 -13.42
N ALA A 66 9.99 0.98 -14.65
CA ALA A 66 9.07 1.70 -15.54
C ALA A 66 7.82 0.84 -15.84
N PRO A 67 6.60 1.38 -15.67
CA PRO A 67 5.37 0.66 -15.97
C PRO A 67 5.20 0.47 -17.48
N ARG A 68 4.52 -0.61 -17.89
CA ARG A 68 4.16 -0.80 -19.31
C ARG A 68 3.06 0.19 -19.68
N SER A 69 3.27 0.95 -20.76
CA SER A 69 2.38 2.03 -21.22
C SER A 69 0.90 1.64 -21.32
N GLY A 70 0.60 0.45 -21.86
CA GLY A 70 -0.77 -0.05 -21.95
C GLY A 70 -1.44 -0.30 -20.60
N ALA A 71 -0.68 -0.83 -19.62
CA ALA A 71 -1.20 -1.02 -18.26
C ALA A 71 -1.38 0.33 -17.55
N THR A 72 -0.46 1.28 -17.77
CA THR A 72 -0.58 2.64 -17.23
C THR A 72 -1.87 3.31 -17.68
N TRP A 73 -2.19 3.27 -18.98
CA TRP A 73 -3.41 3.87 -19.50
C TRP A 73 -4.67 3.25 -18.90
N PHE A 74 -4.73 1.92 -18.81
CA PHE A 74 -5.85 1.24 -18.20
C PHE A 74 -6.02 1.64 -16.73
N THR A 75 -4.94 1.67 -15.95
CA THR A 75 -4.97 2.12 -14.55
C THR A 75 -5.42 3.57 -14.43
N VAL A 76 -4.97 4.47 -15.31
CA VAL A 76 -5.42 5.87 -15.32
C VAL A 76 -6.93 5.96 -15.57
N ILE A 77 -7.45 5.21 -16.56
CA ILE A 77 -8.89 5.20 -16.87
C ILE A 77 -9.68 4.71 -15.65
N VAL A 78 -9.28 3.58 -15.06
CA VAL A 78 -9.95 3.02 -13.88
C VAL A 78 -9.90 4.01 -12.71
N SER A 79 -8.75 4.62 -12.44
CA SER A 79 -8.61 5.63 -11.38
C SER A 79 -9.50 6.85 -11.61
N VAL A 80 -9.58 7.36 -12.85
CA VAL A 80 -10.47 8.49 -13.19
C VAL A 80 -11.93 8.10 -12.97
N VAL A 81 -12.34 6.91 -13.40
CA VAL A 81 -13.70 6.40 -13.18
C VAL A 81 -14.00 6.32 -11.68
N LEU A 82 -13.12 5.71 -10.88
CA LEU A 82 -13.30 5.58 -9.44
C LEU A 82 -13.36 6.93 -8.72
N ILE A 83 -12.52 7.89 -9.11
CA ILE A 83 -12.55 9.26 -8.56
C ILE A 83 -13.85 9.98 -8.97
N ALA A 84 -14.30 9.82 -10.21
CA ALA A 84 -15.52 10.44 -10.73
C ALA A 84 -16.80 9.91 -10.06
N LEU A 85 -16.79 8.69 -9.53
CA LEU A 85 -17.91 8.17 -8.75
C LEU A 85 -18.21 9.01 -7.51
N ILE A 86 -17.21 9.70 -6.93
CA ILE A 86 -17.40 10.55 -5.75
C ILE A 86 -18.34 11.74 -6.03
N PRO A 87 -18.03 12.66 -6.98
CA PRO A 87 -18.93 13.76 -7.30
C PRO A 87 -20.27 13.28 -7.87
N ILE A 88 -20.30 12.19 -8.65
CA ILE A 88 -21.56 11.61 -9.17
C ILE A 88 -22.46 11.19 -8.01
N TYR A 89 -21.91 10.48 -7.03
CA TYR A 89 -22.65 10.05 -5.86
C TYR A 89 -23.15 11.24 -5.04
N CYS A 90 -22.31 12.25 -4.77
CA CYS A 90 -22.73 13.46 -4.06
C CYS A 90 -23.87 14.19 -4.79
N ALA A 91 -23.82 14.26 -6.13
CA ALA A 91 -24.86 14.87 -6.94
C ALA A 91 -26.19 14.09 -6.86
N ILE A 92 -26.14 12.75 -6.96
CA ILE A 92 -27.34 11.89 -6.86
C ILE A 92 -27.96 11.97 -5.47
N ALA A 93 -27.13 11.99 -4.42
CA ALA A 93 -27.56 12.03 -3.04
C ALA A 93 -27.89 13.46 -2.54
N GLY A 94 -27.74 14.48 -3.38
CA GLY A 94 -28.12 15.87 -3.08
C GLY A 94 -27.24 16.55 -2.02
N LEU A 95 -25.94 16.23 -1.98
CA LEU A 95 -25.05 16.70 -0.91
C LEU A 95 -23.96 17.63 -1.43
N PRO A 96 -23.54 18.59 -0.60
CA PRO A 96 -22.42 19.45 -0.94
C PRO A 96 -21.12 18.64 -1.00
N LEU A 97 -20.44 18.71 -2.15
CA LEU A 97 -19.08 18.21 -2.25
C LEU A 97 -18.13 19.23 -1.58
N SER A 98 -17.65 18.88 -0.39
CA SER A 98 -16.61 19.64 0.32
C SER A 98 -15.32 18.84 0.36
N LEU A 99 -14.24 19.42 -0.16
CA LEU A 99 -12.91 18.87 -0.03
C LEU A 99 -12.31 19.34 1.30
N ARG A 100 -11.69 18.43 2.03
CA ARG A 100 -10.97 18.76 3.26
C ARG A 100 -9.81 19.72 2.96
N ASP A 101 -9.53 20.63 3.88
CA ASP A 101 -8.32 21.46 3.82
C ASP A 101 -7.06 20.58 3.72
N GLY A 102 -6.18 20.92 2.78
CA GLY A 102 -4.98 20.12 2.51
C GLY A 102 -5.24 18.77 1.84
N TRP A 103 -6.42 18.55 1.22
CA TRP A 103 -6.76 17.30 0.53
C TRP A 103 -5.69 16.84 -0.47
N TRP A 104 -5.03 17.77 -1.17
CA TRP A 104 -4.02 17.43 -2.16
C TRP A 104 -2.78 16.81 -1.51
N TRP A 105 -2.38 17.32 -0.35
CA TRP A 105 -1.27 16.77 0.43
C TRP A 105 -1.61 15.37 0.95
N LEU A 106 -2.83 15.21 1.46
CA LEU A 106 -3.33 13.91 1.89
C LEU A 106 -3.41 12.92 0.72
N ALA A 107 -3.81 13.34 -0.47
CA ALA A 107 -3.86 12.49 -1.65
C ALA A 107 -2.47 11.95 -2.01
N PHE A 108 -1.45 12.81 -2.04
CA PHE A 108 -0.07 12.37 -2.25
C PHE A 108 0.45 11.48 -1.12
N GLY A 109 0.09 11.80 0.12
CA GLY A 109 0.44 11.02 1.28
C GLY A 109 -0.15 9.61 1.26
N ILE A 110 -1.45 9.47 0.98
CA ILE A 110 -2.15 8.19 0.82
C ILE A 110 -1.52 7.40 -0.33
N PHE A 111 -1.26 8.06 -1.46
CA PHE A 111 -0.61 7.42 -2.59
C PHE A 111 0.79 6.90 -2.25
N ALA A 112 1.60 7.67 -1.53
CA ALA A 112 2.95 7.24 -1.14
C ALA A 112 2.94 6.14 -0.08
N GLN A 113 2.12 6.27 0.97
CA GLN A 113 2.05 5.31 2.08
C GLN A 113 1.29 4.04 1.69
N GLY A 114 0.04 4.17 1.26
CA GLY A 114 -0.81 3.03 0.89
C GLY A 114 -0.57 2.53 -0.53
N GLY A 115 -0.29 3.41 -1.48
CA GLY A 115 -0.07 3.00 -2.88
C GLY A 115 1.32 2.44 -3.14
N ILE A 116 2.38 3.14 -2.70
CA ILE A 116 3.76 2.74 -3.01
C ILE A 116 4.36 1.89 -1.89
N ALA A 117 4.34 2.36 -0.64
CA ALA A 117 5.04 1.70 0.46
C ALA A 117 4.46 0.31 0.74
N GLU A 118 3.15 0.21 0.90
CA GLU A 118 2.46 -1.06 1.12
C GLU A 118 2.69 -2.05 -0.03
N GLU A 119 2.51 -1.60 -1.28
CA GLU A 119 2.74 -2.45 -2.46
C GLU A 119 4.21 -2.92 -2.54
N THR A 120 5.16 -2.09 -2.12
CA THR A 120 6.58 -2.47 -2.01
C THR A 120 6.78 -3.60 -0.99
N VAL A 121 6.13 -3.53 0.17
CA VAL A 121 6.22 -4.55 1.22
C VAL A 121 5.59 -5.88 0.77
N PHE A 122 4.34 -5.84 0.31
CA PHE A 122 3.58 -7.04 0.06
C PHE A 122 3.81 -7.61 -1.34
N ARG A 123 3.76 -6.78 -2.38
CA ARG A 123 3.94 -7.28 -3.75
C ARG A 123 5.41 -7.28 -4.16
N GLY A 124 6.12 -6.19 -3.90
CA GLY A 124 7.52 -6.00 -4.28
C GLY A 124 8.45 -7.00 -3.58
N PHE A 125 8.33 -7.11 -2.26
CA PHE A 125 9.17 -8.00 -1.46
C PHE A 125 8.54 -9.38 -1.26
N LEU A 126 7.41 -9.49 -0.54
CA LEU A 126 6.88 -10.80 -0.12
C LEU A 126 6.45 -11.69 -1.28
N PHE A 127 5.50 -11.21 -2.10
CA PHE A 127 4.96 -12.00 -3.21
C PHE A 127 6.05 -12.43 -4.19
N ARG A 128 6.96 -11.51 -4.52
CA ARG A 128 8.09 -11.80 -5.40
C ARG A 128 8.95 -12.96 -4.90
N HIS A 129 9.42 -12.90 -3.66
CA HIS A 129 10.26 -13.96 -3.11
C HIS A 129 9.52 -15.29 -2.99
N LEU A 130 8.20 -15.25 -2.73
CA LEU A 130 7.38 -16.46 -2.76
C LEU A 130 7.24 -17.05 -4.18
N ARG A 131 7.21 -16.19 -5.20
CA ARG A 131 7.06 -16.56 -6.63
C ARG A 131 8.30 -17.23 -7.22
N GLU A 132 9.50 -16.94 -6.72
CA GLU A 132 10.78 -17.50 -7.22
C GLU A 132 10.83 -19.04 -7.25
N GLY A 133 9.99 -19.72 -6.48
CA GLY A 133 9.91 -21.19 -6.47
C GLY A 133 8.49 -21.77 -6.51
N ARG A 134 7.47 -20.96 -6.85
CA ARG A 134 6.05 -21.37 -6.80
C ARG A 134 5.28 -20.84 -7.98
N THR A 135 4.18 -21.50 -8.35
CA THR A 135 3.22 -20.95 -9.33
C THR A 135 2.62 -19.64 -8.83
N PHE A 136 2.11 -18.82 -9.76
CA PHE A 136 1.47 -17.55 -9.43
C PHE A 136 0.40 -17.69 -8.35
N TRP A 137 -0.56 -18.60 -8.55
CA TRP A 137 -1.67 -18.80 -7.62
C TRP A 137 -1.23 -19.25 -6.23
N ARG A 138 -0.22 -20.12 -6.14
CA ARG A 138 0.32 -20.56 -4.84
C ARG A 138 1.03 -19.42 -4.13
N ALA A 139 1.85 -18.64 -4.84
CA ALA A 139 2.52 -17.48 -4.25
C ALA A 139 1.52 -16.41 -3.80
N ALA A 140 0.48 -16.15 -4.62
CA ALA A 140 -0.57 -15.18 -4.32
C ALA A 140 -1.37 -15.59 -3.09
N ALA A 141 -1.82 -16.85 -3.01
CA ALA A 141 -2.55 -17.36 -1.85
C ALA A 141 -1.73 -17.24 -0.55
N ILE A 142 -0.44 -17.59 -0.58
CA ILE A 142 0.42 -17.48 0.60
C ILE A 142 0.67 -16.01 0.98
N ALA A 143 0.91 -15.14 -0.01
CA ALA A 143 1.13 -13.71 0.23
C ALA A 143 -0.14 -13.00 0.74
N ALA A 144 -1.33 -13.46 0.35
CA ALA A 144 -2.59 -12.90 0.78
C ALA A 144 -2.84 -13.08 2.27
N VAL A 145 -2.33 -14.16 2.89
CA VAL A 145 -2.52 -14.41 4.33
C VAL A 145 -1.99 -13.27 5.20
N PRO A 146 -0.69 -12.90 5.18
CA PRO A 146 -0.20 -11.79 5.99
C PRO A 146 -0.80 -10.44 5.56
N PHE A 147 -1.08 -10.24 4.27
CA PHE A 147 -1.75 -9.03 3.79
C PHE A 147 -3.13 -8.86 4.44
N VAL A 148 -3.96 -9.90 4.43
CA VAL A 148 -5.29 -9.87 5.06
C VAL A 148 -5.16 -9.73 6.57
N LEU A 149 -4.22 -10.42 7.22
CA LEU A 149 -4.05 -10.34 8.67
C LEU A 149 -3.73 -8.92 9.17
N VAL A 150 -2.84 -8.18 8.50
CA VAL A 150 -2.53 -6.80 8.90
C VAL A 150 -3.72 -5.86 8.70
N HIS A 151 -4.52 -6.11 7.67
CA HIS A 151 -5.74 -5.33 7.41
C HIS A 151 -6.85 -5.67 8.39
N LEU A 152 -7.00 -6.94 8.81
CA LEU A 152 -7.95 -7.32 9.85
C LEU A 152 -7.62 -6.64 11.18
N ALA A 153 -6.34 -6.56 11.54
CA ALA A 153 -5.90 -5.82 12.72
C ALA A 153 -6.24 -4.32 12.60
N MET A 154 -6.03 -3.74 11.41
CA MET A 154 -6.43 -2.35 11.13
C MET A 154 -7.95 -2.15 11.26
N PHE A 155 -8.76 -3.04 10.68
CA PHE A 155 -10.23 -2.97 10.77
C PHE A 155 -10.74 -3.18 12.20
N TRP A 156 -10.03 -3.96 13.02
CA TRP A 156 -10.35 -4.12 14.43
C TRP A 156 -10.03 -2.86 15.26
N ALA A 157 -9.02 -2.09 14.84
CA ALA A 157 -8.62 -0.84 15.50
C ALA A 157 -9.46 0.37 15.07
N ILE A 158 -10.05 0.35 13.86
CA ILE A 158 -11.02 1.34 13.41
C ILE A 158 -12.36 0.99 14.07
N GLU A 159 -13.00 1.94 14.77
CA GLU A 159 -14.31 1.66 15.36
C GLU A 159 -15.25 1.03 14.32
N PRO A 160 -16.00 -0.04 14.64
CA PRO A 160 -16.83 -0.76 13.68
C PRO A 160 -17.80 0.16 12.91
N ILE A 161 -18.20 1.27 13.52
CA ILE A 161 -19.01 2.32 12.90
C ILE A 161 -18.25 3.07 11.80
N LEU A 162 -16.97 3.40 11.97
CA LEU A 162 -16.14 4.03 10.93
C LEU A 162 -15.83 3.05 9.79
N ALA A 163 -15.61 1.77 10.10
CA ALA A 163 -15.45 0.72 9.07
C ALA A 163 -16.76 0.52 8.29
N ALA A 164 -17.91 0.47 8.97
CA ALA A 164 -19.23 0.42 8.35
C ALA A 164 -19.56 1.69 7.55
N VAL A 165 -19.13 2.87 8.00
CA VAL A 165 -19.29 4.16 7.29
C VAL A 165 -18.32 4.29 6.10
N SER A 166 -17.18 3.60 6.11
CA SER A 166 -16.33 3.51 4.91
C SER A 166 -16.98 2.68 3.79
N LEU A 167 -17.90 1.77 4.15
CA LEU A 167 -18.78 1.04 3.23
C LEU A 167 -20.11 1.78 2.97
N GLY A 168 -20.57 2.59 3.93
CA GLY A 168 -21.78 3.43 3.88
C GLY A 168 -21.42 4.90 3.98
N TRP A 169 -21.11 5.48 2.82
CA TRP A 169 -20.67 6.85 2.60
C TRP A 169 -21.40 7.87 3.48
N ARG A 170 -20.64 8.66 4.27
CA ARG A 170 -21.18 9.87 4.93
C ARG A 170 -20.96 11.11 4.09
N CYS A 171 -21.91 11.29 3.19
CA CYS A 171 -22.68 12.50 2.98
C CYS A 171 -22.80 13.37 4.25
N ARG A 172 -22.19 14.56 4.26
CA ARG A 172 -22.61 15.66 5.14
C ARG A 172 -23.19 16.76 4.28
#